data_AF-A0A0B3A7D2-F1
#
_entry.id   AF-A0A0B3A7D2-F1
#
_cell.length_a   1.000
_cell.length_b   1.000
_cell.length_c   1.000
_cell.angle_alpha   90.00
_cell.angle_beta   90.00
_cell.angle_gamma   90.00
#
_symmetry.space_group_name_H-M   'P 1'
#
loop_
_entity.id
_entity.type
_entity.pdbx_description
1 polymer ?
#
loop_
_entity_poly.entity_id
_entity_poly.type
_entity_poly.pdbx_seq_one_letter_code
_entity_poly.pdbx_strand_id
1 'polypeptide(L)' 'MDEEKDGEEFWTEGSFVQSMSSKDWEKKKRTFHMKHDEEMNYNCKKCNKKISAHNKDWHDGMCDDCFNETYFREE' A
#
# COMPACT_ATOMS: atom_id res chain seq x y z
N MET A 1 -34.77 -12.15 2.68
CA MET A 1 -34.02 -12.61 3.85
C MET A 1 -32.69 -13.11 3.32
N ASP A 2 -31.89 -12.21 2.75
CA ASP A 2 -31.10 -11.19 3.47
C ASP A 2 -30.12 -11.87 4.41
N GLU A 3 -28.84 -11.91 4.04
CA GLU A 3 -27.87 -10.91 4.53
C GLU A 3 -26.54 -11.12 3.81
N GLU A 4 -26.25 -10.22 2.88
CA GLU A 4 -24.88 -9.76 2.61
C GLU A 4 -24.38 -9.06 3.89
N LYS A 5 -23.10 -9.30 4.26
CA LYS A 5 -22.16 -8.39 4.96
C LYS A 5 -21.33 -9.11 6.01
N ASP A 6 -20.17 -9.61 5.58
CA ASP A 6 -19.07 -9.90 6.49
C ASP A 6 -17.75 -9.61 5.78
N GLY A 7 -17.45 -8.32 5.64
CA GLY A 7 -16.22 -7.82 5.04
C GLY A 7 -15.83 -6.42 5.50
N GLU A 8 -16.66 -5.78 6.33
CA GLU A 8 -16.51 -4.39 6.73
C GLU A 8 -15.74 -4.25 8.07
N GLU A 9 -15.68 -5.31 8.88
CA GLU A 9 -15.14 -5.22 10.24
C GLU A 9 -13.60 -5.38 10.33
N PHE A 10 -12.96 -5.95 9.31
CA PHE A 10 -11.50 -6.17 9.28
C PHE A 10 -10.70 -4.87 9.03
N TRP A 11 -11.34 -3.83 8.51
CA TRP A 11 -10.73 -2.51 8.25
C TRP A 11 -11.37 -1.42 9.11
N THR A 12 -11.59 -1.69 10.40
CA THR A 12 -12.01 -0.64 11.33
C THR A 12 -10.98 0.49 11.26
N GLU A 13 -11.44 1.67 10.88
CA GLU A 13 -10.67 2.86 10.51
C GLU A 13 -9.61 3.26 11.59
N GLY A 14 -9.75 2.77 12.82
CA GLY A 14 -8.80 2.98 13.92
C GLY A 14 -7.65 1.96 14.04
N SER A 15 -7.76 0.74 13.50
CA SER A 15 -6.75 -0.31 13.72
C SER A 15 -5.47 -0.09 12.87
N PHE A 16 -5.59 0.50 11.68
CA PHE A 16 -4.42 0.87 10.87
C PHE A 16 -3.73 2.13 11.41
N VAL A 17 -4.50 3.05 12.01
CA VAL A 17 -4.06 4.38 12.50
C VAL A 17 -3.06 4.27 13.65
N GLN A 18 -3.01 3.16 14.39
CA GLN A 18 -2.07 3.03 15.50
C GLN A 18 -0.60 2.97 15.08
N SER A 19 -0.29 2.62 13.81
CA SER A 19 1.08 2.49 13.30
C SER A 19 1.61 3.72 12.55
N MET A 20 0.75 4.68 12.19
CA MET A 20 1.11 5.88 11.44
C MET A 20 0.48 7.12 12.05
N SER A 21 1.24 8.22 12.15
CA SER A 21 0.68 9.48 12.62
C SER A 21 -0.43 9.97 11.67
N SER A 22 -1.46 10.65 12.18
CA SER A 22 -2.56 11.17 11.36
C SER A 22 -2.06 12.06 10.22
N LYS A 23 -0.94 12.78 10.41
CA LYS A 23 -0.34 13.61 9.34
C LYS A 23 0.32 12.78 8.24
N ASP A 24 0.93 11.65 8.59
CA ASP A 24 1.53 10.75 7.61
C ASP A 24 0.47 9.97 6.85
N TRP A 25 -0.61 9.57 7.53
CA TRP A 25 -1.80 9.01 6.91
C TRP A 25 -2.40 9.95 5.85
N GLU A 26 -2.64 11.21 6.21
CA GLU A 26 -3.18 12.23 5.29
C GLU A 26 -2.27 12.47 4.06
N LYS A 27 -0.95 12.32 4.22
CA LYS A 27 -0.01 12.42 3.11
C LYS A 27 -0.01 11.19 2.23
N LYS A 28 -0.06 9.99 2.81
CA LYS A 28 -0.01 8.73 2.06
C LYS A 28 -1.34 8.42 1.38
N LYS A 29 -2.50 8.78 1.96
CA LYS A 29 -3.82 8.54 1.33
C LYS A 29 -3.94 9.18 -0.05
N ARG A 30 -3.21 10.28 -0.32
CA ARG A 30 -3.20 10.92 -1.64
C ARG A 30 -2.65 10.00 -2.73
N THR A 31 -1.71 9.11 -2.37
CA THR A 31 -1.05 8.20 -3.30
C THR A 31 -1.79 6.86 -3.42
N PHE A 32 -2.81 6.63 -2.58
CA PHE A 32 -3.59 5.40 -2.59
C PHE A 32 -4.31 5.18 -3.94
N HIS A 33 -4.89 6.24 -4.50
CA HIS A 33 -5.61 6.19 -5.78
C HIS A 33 -4.70 6.39 -7.00
N MET A 34 -3.41 6.65 -6.80
CA MET A 34 -2.48 6.87 -7.91
C MET A 34 -2.17 5.55 -8.58
N LYS A 35 -2.10 5.57 -9.91
CA LYS A 35 -1.72 4.39 -10.67
C LYS A 35 -0.22 4.11 -10.54
N HIS A 36 0.17 2.86 -10.79
CA HIS A 36 1.56 2.41 -10.76
C HIS A 36 2.47 3.02 -11.85
N ASP A 37 1.92 3.87 -12.72
CA ASP A 37 2.62 4.62 -13.76
C ASP A 37 2.64 6.15 -13.53
N GLU A 38 2.04 6.63 -12.43
CA GLU A 38 2.02 8.05 -12.05
C GLU A 38 3.13 8.37 -11.05
N GLU A 39 3.73 9.57 -11.16
CA GLU A 39 4.83 10.02 -10.28
C GLU A 39 5.98 8.98 -10.13
N MET A 40 6.44 8.44 -11.25
CA MET A 40 7.51 7.41 -11.37
C MET A 40 8.93 7.93 -11.07
N ASN A 41 9.07 8.60 -9.93
CA ASN A 41 10.28 9.31 -9.51
C ASN A 41 11.05 8.59 -8.38
N TYR A 42 10.64 7.38 -8.03
CA TYR A 42 11.27 6.58 -6.99
C TYR A 42 11.84 5.30 -7.58
N ASN A 43 12.76 4.67 -6.85
CA ASN A 43 13.35 3.40 -7.25
C ASN A 43 12.98 2.33 -6.22
N CYS A 44 12.65 1.13 -6.70
CA CYS A 44 12.50 -0.04 -5.87
C CYS A 44 13.78 -0.31 -5.07
N LYS A 45 13.68 -0.44 -3.75
CA LYS A 45 14.84 -0.69 -2.89
C LYS A 45 15.55 -2.02 -3.15
N LYS A 46 14.88 -3.00 -3.78
CA LYS A 46 15.41 -4.35 -4.05
C LYS A 46 16.04 -4.47 -5.44
N CYS A 47 15.33 -4.04 -6.49
CA CYS A 47 15.77 -4.22 -7.88
C CYS A 47 16.10 -2.91 -8.62
N ASN A 48 15.94 -1.76 -7.96
CA ASN A 48 16.20 -0.41 -8.51
C ASN A 48 15.36 -0.03 -9.74
N LYS A 49 14.29 -0.78 -10.07
CA LYS A 49 13.29 -0.41 -11.08
C LYS A 49 12.58 0.88 -10.66
N LYS A 50 12.21 1.74 -11.63
CA LYS A 50 11.38 2.92 -11.34
C LYS A 50 10.00 2.50 -10.82
N ILE A 51 9.52 3.16 -9.79
CA ILE A 51 8.23 2.92 -9.15
C ILE A 51 7.51 4.24 -8.86
N SER A 52 6.18 4.17 -8.72
CA SER A 52 5.32 5.30 -8.42
C SER A 52 5.40 5.71 -6.96
N ALA A 53 4.83 6.88 -6.63
CA ALA A 53 4.63 7.30 -5.26
C ALA A 53 3.78 6.28 -4.46
N HIS A 54 2.82 5.63 -5.11
CA HIS A 54 2.00 4.57 -4.51
C HIS A 54 2.88 3.43 -3.99
N ASN A 55 3.72 2.87 -4.86
CA ASN A 55 4.63 1.78 -4.49
C ASN A 55 5.60 2.18 -3.37
N LYS A 56 6.06 3.44 -3.37
CA LYS A 56 6.89 3.94 -2.28
C LYS A 56 6.15 3.97 -0.95
N ASP A 57 4.93 4.46 -0.93
CA ASP A 57 4.19 4.73 0.31
C ASP A 57 3.52 3.47 0.89
N TRP A 58 3.08 2.56 0.01
CA TRP A 58 2.22 1.42 0.33
C TRP A 58 2.90 0.06 0.14
N HIS A 59 3.83 -0.07 -0.81
CA HIS A 59 4.54 -1.33 -1.08
C HIS A 59 5.95 -1.33 -0.45
N ASP A 60 6.12 -0.64 0.68
CA ASP A 60 7.37 -0.57 1.45
C ASP A 60 8.61 -0.20 0.58
N GLY A 61 8.43 0.74 -0.35
CA GLY A 61 9.50 1.16 -1.25
C GLY A 61 9.87 0.13 -2.32
N MET A 62 8.99 -0.82 -2.63
CA MET A 62 9.23 -1.89 -3.60
C MET A 62 8.25 -1.87 -4.77
N CYS A 63 8.67 -2.41 -5.92
CA CYS A 63 7.72 -2.75 -6.97
C CYS A 63 6.90 -3.97 -6.55
N ASP A 64 5.75 -4.18 -7.20
CA ASP A 64 4.79 -5.22 -6.83
C ASP A 64 5.43 -6.61 -6.77
N ASP A 65 6.24 -6.96 -7.78
CA ASP A 65 6.95 -8.25 -7.82
C ASP A 65 7.83 -8.47 -6.58
N CYS A 66 8.62 -7.45 -6.21
CA CYS A 66 9.54 -7.53 -5.08
C CYS A 66 8.78 -7.54 -3.74
N PHE A 67 7.70 -6.77 -3.64
CA PHE A 67 6.84 -6.75 -2.47
C PHE A 67 6.16 -8.12 -2.25
N ASN A 68 5.57 -8.67 -3.31
CA ASN A 68 4.90 -9.97 -3.29
C ASN A 68 5.87 -11.10 -2.94
N GLU A 69 7.05 -11.14 -3.56
CA GLU A 69 8.07 -12.14 -3.24
C GLU A 69 8.55 -12.05 -1.78
N THR A 70 8.58 -10.85 -1.20
CA THR A 70 9.04 -10.62 0.18
C THR A 70 7.98 -10.96 1.22
N TYR A 71 6.70 -10.67 0.98
CA TYR A 71 5.65 -10.79 1.99
C TYR A 71 4.62 -11.89 1.73
N PHE A 72 4.49 -12.35 0.48
CA PHE A 72 3.44 -13.27 0.03
C PHE A 72 4.01 -14.46 -0.73
N ARG A 73 5.23 -14.88 -0.38
CA ARG A 73 5.83 -16.08 -0.94
C ARG A 73 4.97 -17.28 -0.53
N GLU A 74 4.28 -17.89 -1.49
CA GLU A 74 3.55 -19.14 -1.25
C GLU A 74 4.55 -20.21 -0.76
N GLU A 75 4.23 -20.88 0.35
CA GLU A 75 5.03 -21.95 0.96
C GLU A 75 5.15 -23.21 0.07
#